data_AF-A0A9D6M6E9-F1
#
_entry.id   AF-A0A9D6M6E9-F1
#
_cell.length_a   1.000
_cell.length_b   1.000
_cell.length_c   1.000
_cell.angle_alpha   90.00
_cell.angle_beta   90.00
_cell.angle_gamma   90.00
#
_symmetry.space_group_name_H-M   'P 1'
#
loop_
_entity.id
_entity.type
_entity.pdbx_description
1 polymer ?
#
loop_
_entity_poly.entity_id
_entity_poly.type
_entity_poly.pdbx_seq_one_letter_code
_entity_poly.pdbx_strand_id
1 'polypeptide(L)'
;MITRRYYEKHSPLCRRRQVIAAILHLVHVYLTDRYRRWQWVAWVSGIVLLGALWVTGVVGYWMVWDQRAQMIADLTARFLDYLPIFGESLSMSFSRNNLITNFFFFVALFVHLMVPVLLFIALWIHVVRISKPIINPPKIIATIIVFIIITVAVIKPATSLLPANANKIISKIGIDWFYLFFYPMFNALPTWLSWVIVTGSTLFLTIAPWLAWRMGKGWRIIYI
;
A
#
# COMPACT_ATOMS: atom_id res chain seq x y z
N MET A 1 -37.45 0.03 -19.52
CA MET A 1 -37.15 1.38 -18.95
C MET A 1 -36.94 1.18 -17.45
N ILE A 2 -35.99 1.89 -16.80
CA ILE A 2 -35.53 1.75 -15.38
C ILE A 2 -34.24 0.92 -15.18
N THR A 3 -33.14 1.24 -15.89
CA THR A 3 -31.79 0.72 -15.58
C THR A 3 -30.70 1.77 -15.82
N ARG A 4 -30.86 3.01 -15.33
CA ARG A 4 -29.86 4.06 -15.58
C ARG A 4 -29.74 5.17 -14.53
N ARG A 5 -29.84 4.86 -13.23
CA ARG A 5 -29.69 5.87 -12.15
C ARG A 5 -29.02 5.39 -10.85
N TYR A 6 -28.07 4.45 -10.92
CA TYR A 6 -27.28 4.01 -9.74
C TYR A 6 -25.76 4.29 -9.85
N TYR A 7 -25.37 5.29 -10.64
CA TYR A 7 -23.98 5.77 -10.75
C TYR A 7 -23.81 7.15 -10.08
N GLU A 8 -24.37 7.34 -8.88
CA GLU A 8 -24.12 8.55 -8.09
C GLU A 8 -22.92 8.38 -7.14
N LYS A 9 -21.85 9.08 -7.52
CA LYS A 9 -21.08 9.99 -6.65
C LYS A 9 -20.57 9.41 -5.31
N HIS A 10 -19.74 8.37 -5.36
CA HIS A 10 -18.97 7.97 -4.19
C HIS A 10 -17.75 8.87 -4.00
N SER A 11 -17.87 9.79 -3.03
CA SER A 11 -16.80 10.71 -2.63
C SER A 11 -15.75 9.98 -1.78
N PRO A 12 -14.47 9.94 -2.20
CA PRO A 12 -13.45 8.99 -1.74
C PRO A 12 -12.72 9.32 -0.41
N LEU A 13 -13.32 10.10 0.50
CA LEU A 13 -12.58 10.83 1.54
C LEU A 13 -12.10 10.03 2.79
N CYS A 14 -12.70 8.89 3.13
CA CYS A 14 -12.40 8.22 4.42
C CYS A 14 -11.20 7.26 4.39
N ARG A 15 -11.00 6.58 3.26
CA ARG A 15 -10.04 5.48 3.10
C ARG A 15 -8.58 5.96 2.96
N ARG A 16 -8.39 7.29 2.84
CA ARG A 16 -7.17 7.94 2.36
C ARG A 16 -6.16 8.34 3.44
N ARG A 17 -6.44 8.13 4.71
CA ARG A 17 -5.66 8.82 5.76
C ARG A 17 -4.31 8.17 6.04
N GLN A 18 -4.22 6.85 5.93
CA GLN A 18 -3.00 6.10 6.23
C GLN A 18 -1.88 6.38 5.22
N VAL A 19 -2.19 6.29 3.92
CA VAL A 19 -1.16 6.55 2.90
C VAL A 19 -0.88 8.07 2.79
N ILE A 20 -1.82 8.97 3.12
CA ILE A 20 -1.53 10.42 3.20
C ILE A 20 -0.52 10.67 4.31
N ALA A 21 -0.76 10.08 5.50
CA ALA A 21 0.16 10.19 6.62
C ALA A 21 1.54 9.59 6.29
N ALA A 22 1.59 8.45 5.59
CA ALA A 22 2.84 7.82 5.18
C ALA A 22 3.62 8.68 4.16
N ILE A 23 2.95 9.23 3.15
CA ILE A 23 3.58 10.11 2.15
C ILE A 23 4.03 11.41 2.81
N LEU A 24 3.19 12.05 3.64
CA LEU A 24 3.57 13.26 4.38
C LEU A 24 4.75 13.02 5.31
N HIS A 25 4.79 11.86 5.97
CA HIS A 25 5.93 11.46 6.79
C HIS A 25 7.21 11.32 5.93
N LEU A 26 7.11 10.65 4.78
CA LEU A 26 8.23 10.47 3.86
C LEU A 26 8.74 11.82 3.32
N VAL A 27 7.84 12.72 2.93
CA VAL A 27 8.16 14.08 2.48
C VAL A 27 8.77 14.91 3.62
N HIS A 28 8.22 14.84 4.82
CA HIS A 28 8.76 15.55 5.99
C HIS A 28 10.18 15.08 6.34
N VAL A 29 10.45 13.77 6.29
CA VAL A 29 11.80 13.23 6.52
C VAL A 29 12.77 13.62 5.42
N TYR A 30 12.32 13.62 4.16
CA TYR A 30 13.11 14.08 3.02
C TYR A 30 13.46 15.57 3.12
N LEU A 31 12.51 16.42 3.51
CA LEU A 31 12.73 17.87 3.64
C LEU A 31 13.53 18.26 4.89
N THR A 32 13.52 17.45 5.94
CA THR A 32 14.24 17.75 7.20
C THR A 32 15.66 17.20 7.25
N ASP A 33 16.17 16.63 6.16
CA ASP A 33 17.53 16.06 6.05
C ASP A 33 17.88 15.02 7.14
N ARG A 34 16.88 14.46 7.84
CA ARG A 34 17.05 13.46 8.91
C ARG A 34 17.37 12.05 8.40
N TYR A 35 17.81 11.93 7.15
CA TYR A 35 18.31 10.69 6.55
C TYR A 35 19.85 10.62 6.55
N ARG A 36 20.55 11.68 7.01
CA ARG A 36 21.99 11.86 6.81
C ARG A 36 22.85 11.10 7.84
N ARG A 37 24.04 10.65 7.41
CA ARG A 37 25.10 10.01 8.21
C ARG A 37 24.80 8.59 8.73
N TRP A 38 24.22 8.43 9.92
CA TRP A 38 23.92 7.10 10.52
C TRP A 38 22.46 6.66 10.33
N GLN A 39 21.63 7.55 9.76
CA GLN A 39 20.16 7.39 9.69
C GLN A 39 19.67 6.80 8.36
N TRP A 40 20.55 6.51 7.40
CA TRP A 40 20.19 5.82 6.15
C TRP A 40 19.58 4.43 6.39
N VAL A 41 19.99 3.74 7.47
CA VAL A 41 19.42 2.44 7.83
C VAL A 41 17.98 2.59 8.33
N ALA A 42 17.67 3.69 9.03
CA ALA A 42 16.29 4.01 9.40
C ALA A 42 15.45 4.31 8.15
N TRP A 43 16.00 5.04 7.18
CA TRP A 43 15.33 5.28 5.91
C TRP A 43 15.01 3.99 5.13
N VAL A 44 16.01 3.12 4.91
CA VAL A 44 15.82 1.86 4.19
C VAL A 44 14.82 0.95 4.90
N SER A 45 14.91 0.84 6.23
CA SER A 45 13.91 0.08 7.00
C SER A 45 12.51 0.69 6.89
N GLY A 46 12.38 2.02 6.82
CA GLY A 46 11.11 2.69 6.55
C GLY A 46 10.51 2.35 5.18
N ILE A 47 11.33 2.25 4.13
CA ILE A 47 10.89 1.83 2.79
C ILE A 47 10.40 0.37 2.81
N VAL A 48 11.12 -0.52 3.49
CA VAL A 48 10.70 -1.92 3.66
C VAL A 48 9.37 -2.01 4.40
N LEU A 49 9.20 -1.24 5.48
CA LEU A 49 7.93 -1.16 6.23
C LEU A 49 6.79 -0.62 5.35
N LEU A 50 7.06 0.39 4.51
CA LEU A 50 6.08 0.93 3.57
C LEU A 50 5.63 -0.13 2.55
N GLY A 51 6.57 -0.88 1.98
CA GLY A 51 6.28 -1.98 1.07
C GLY A 51 5.45 -3.07 1.73
N ALA A 52 5.83 -3.51 2.93
CA ALA A 52 5.08 -4.52 3.68
C ALA A 52 3.67 -4.03 4.06
N LEU A 53 3.51 -2.75 4.41
CA LEU A 53 2.20 -2.13 4.67
C LEU A 53 1.32 -2.12 3.41
N TRP A 54 1.91 -1.88 2.25
CA TRP A 54 1.19 -1.93 0.96
C TRP A 54 0.77 -3.36 0.59
N VAL A 55 1.66 -4.34 0.78
CA VAL A 55 1.35 -5.76 0.53
C VAL A 55 0.19 -6.24 1.42
N THR A 56 0.25 -5.99 2.74
CA THR A 56 -0.78 -6.53 3.64
C THR A 56 -2.19 -5.99 3.35
N GLY A 57 -2.33 -4.71 3.01
CA GLY A 57 -3.66 -4.19 2.66
C GLY A 57 -4.11 -4.61 1.27
N VAL A 58 -3.22 -4.83 0.29
CA VAL A 58 -3.60 -5.46 -1.00
C VAL A 58 -4.18 -6.85 -0.75
N VAL A 59 -3.51 -7.66 0.09
CA VAL A 59 -4.01 -8.98 0.47
C VAL A 59 -5.33 -8.88 1.26
N GLY A 60 -5.49 -7.84 2.09
CA GLY A 60 -6.75 -7.54 2.77
C GLY A 60 -7.92 -7.27 1.79
N TYR A 61 -7.65 -6.63 0.64
CA TYR A 61 -8.65 -6.48 -0.42
C TYR A 61 -9.07 -7.83 -1.02
N TRP A 62 -8.15 -8.78 -1.16
CA TRP A 62 -8.47 -10.11 -1.70
C TRP A 62 -9.47 -10.86 -0.83
N MET A 63 -9.36 -10.73 0.50
CA MET A 63 -10.22 -11.47 1.43
C MET A 63 -11.70 -11.04 1.40
N VAL A 64 -12.02 -9.86 0.85
CA VAL A 64 -13.42 -9.42 0.68
C VAL A 64 -14.13 -10.22 -0.43
N TRP A 65 -13.36 -10.70 -1.41
CA TRP A 65 -13.83 -11.50 -2.55
C TRP A 65 -15.04 -10.91 -3.31
N ASP A 66 -15.05 -9.59 -3.47
CA ASP A 66 -15.97 -8.91 -4.37
C ASP A 66 -15.39 -8.81 -5.79
N GLN A 67 -16.17 -8.27 -6.72
CA GLN A 67 -15.72 -8.02 -8.09
C GLN A 67 -14.39 -7.25 -8.19
N ARG A 68 -14.13 -6.32 -7.25
CA ARG A 68 -12.89 -5.56 -7.21
C ARG A 68 -11.72 -6.45 -6.79
N ALA A 69 -11.91 -7.25 -5.75
CA ALA A 69 -10.93 -8.21 -5.27
C ALA A 69 -10.47 -9.16 -6.38
N GLN A 70 -11.40 -9.67 -7.19
CA GLN A 70 -11.10 -10.55 -8.33
C GLN A 70 -10.22 -9.85 -9.38
N MET A 71 -10.55 -8.60 -9.75
CA MET A 71 -9.74 -7.81 -10.69
C MET A 71 -8.33 -7.56 -10.16
N ILE A 72 -8.21 -7.20 -8.88
CA ILE A 72 -6.92 -6.96 -8.22
C ILE A 72 -6.09 -8.26 -8.18
N ALA A 73 -6.71 -9.39 -7.84
CA ALA A 73 -6.04 -10.69 -7.79
C ALA A 73 -5.52 -11.10 -9.19
N ASP A 74 -6.33 -10.98 -10.24
CA ASP A 74 -5.91 -11.29 -11.63
C ASP A 74 -4.76 -10.39 -12.09
N LEU A 75 -4.86 -9.06 -11.88
CA LEU A 75 -3.79 -8.13 -12.23
C LEU A 75 -2.49 -8.43 -11.47
N THR A 76 -2.59 -8.81 -10.19
CA THR A 76 -1.41 -9.19 -9.40
C THR A 76 -0.81 -10.50 -9.88
N ALA A 77 -1.64 -11.49 -10.21
CA ALA A 77 -1.19 -12.77 -10.75
C ALA A 77 -0.43 -12.56 -12.07
N ARG A 78 -0.98 -11.76 -12.99
CA ARG A 78 -0.30 -11.39 -14.25
C ARG A 78 1.00 -10.62 -14.02
N PHE A 79 1.04 -9.76 -13.00
CA PHE A 79 2.26 -9.05 -12.63
C PHE A 79 3.33 -10.05 -12.13
N LEU A 80 2.95 -10.99 -11.26
CA LEU A 80 3.85 -12.00 -10.71
C LEU A 80 4.27 -13.08 -11.71
N ASP A 81 3.43 -13.40 -12.70
CA ASP A 81 3.70 -14.38 -13.76
C ASP A 81 4.93 -14.04 -14.62
N TYR A 82 5.42 -12.80 -14.57
CA TYR A 82 6.68 -12.42 -15.20
C TYR A 82 7.91 -13.05 -14.53
N LEU A 83 7.81 -13.41 -13.24
CA LEU A 83 8.89 -14.08 -12.52
C LEU A 83 8.86 -15.57 -12.84
N PRO A 84 9.97 -16.18 -13.31
CA PRO A 84 10.05 -17.60 -13.66
C PRO A 84 10.09 -18.52 -12.42
N ILE A 85 9.48 -18.10 -11.32
CA ILE A 85 9.46 -18.80 -10.03
C ILE A 85 8.27 -19.76 -9.97
N PHE A 86 7.19 -19.44 -10.70
CA PHE A 86 5.94 -20.20 -10.67
C PHE A 86 5.82 -21.03 -11.95
N GLY A 87 5.72 -22.36 -11.81
CA GLY A 87 5.73 -23.27 -12.95
C GLY A 87 4.49 -23.17 -13.85
N GLU A 88 3.32 -22.93 -13.26
CA GLU A 88 2.10 -22.57 -13.98
C GLU A 88 1.80 -21.08 -13.80
N SER A 89 1.21 -20.46 -14.83
CA SER A 89 0.74 -19.08 -14.76
C SER A 89 -0.36 -18.97 -13.69
N LEU A 90 -0.08 -18.22 -12.60
CA LEU A 90 -1.01 -18.00 -11.50
C LEU A 90 -2.35 -17.48 -12.04
N SER A 91 -2.33 -16.61 -13.05
CA SER A 91 -3.55 -16.03 -13.63
C SER A 91 -4.45 -17.08 -14.29
N MET A 92 -3.86 -18.12 -14.90
CA MET A 92 -4.63 -19.25 -15.44
C MET A 92 -5.12 -20.20 -14.35
N SER A 93 -4.31 -20.43 -13.30
CA SER A 93 -4.67 -21.30 -12.18
C SER A 93 -5.87 -20.76 -11.39
N PHE A 94 -5.98 -19.43 -11.21
CA PHE A 94 -7.14 -18.78 -10.57
C PHE A 94 -8.46 -18.96 -11.32
N SER A 95 -8.42 -19.05 -12.65
CA SER A 95 -9.62 -19.08 -13.48
C SER A 95 -10.17 -20.49 -13.72
N ARG A 96 -9.35 -21.53 -13.53
CA ARG A 96 -9.68 -22.91 -13.94
C ARG A 96 -9.95 -23.89 -12.79
N ASN A 97 -9.46 -23.65 -11.57
CA ASN A 97 -9.42 -24.69 -10.55
C ASN A 97 -9.91 -24.23 -9.15
N ASN A 98 -11.06 -24.74 -8.72
CA ASN A 98 -11.65 -24.44 -7.40
C ASN A 98 -10.79 -24.90 -6.21
N LEU A 99 -9.93 -25.92 -6.38
CA LEU A 99 -9.04 -26.39 -5.30
C LEU A 99 -7.90 -25.39 -5.02
N ILE A 100 -7.44 -24.68 -6.05
CA ILE A 100 -6.39 -23.64 -5.93
C ILE A 100 -6.94 -22.41 -5.21
N THR A 101 -8.22 -22.10 -5.40
CA THR A 101 -8.91 -21.01 -4.70
C THR A 101 -8.86 -21.18 -3.18
N ASN A 102 -9.10 -22.39 -2.65
CA ASN A 102 -9.05 -22.65 -1.21
C ASN A 102 -7.64 -22.47 -0.64
N PHE A 103 -6.62 -22.98 -1.32
CA PHE A 103 -5.22 -22.79 -0.92
C PHE A 103 -4.81 -21.32 -0.98
N PHE A 104 -5.23 -20.60 -2.04
CA PHE A 104 -4.99 -19.17 -2.17
C PHE A 104 -5.56 -18.38 -1.00
N PHE A 105 -6.82 -18.62 -0.61
CA PHE A 105 -7.41 -17.92 0.52
C PHE A 105 -6.72 -18.25 1.83
N PHE A 106 -6.31 -19.50 2.03
CA PHE A 106 -5.52 -19.90 3.20
C PHE A 106 -4.19 -19.13 3.27
N VAL A 107 -3.45 -19.07 2.15
CA VAL A 107 -2.19 -18.32 2.06
C VAL A 107 -2.43 -16.81 2.23
N ALA A 108 -3.47 -16.26 1.60
CA ALA A 108 -3.83 -14.85 1.72
C ALA A 108 -4.17 -14.48 3.18
N LEU A 109 -4.95 -15.31 3.87
CA LEU A 109 -5.25 -15.14 5.29
C LEU A 109 -3.97 -15.20 6.14
N PHE A 110 -3.12 -16.20 5.89
CA PHE A 110 -1.87 -16.35 6.61
C PHE A 110 -0.94 -15.14 6.43
N VAL A 111 -0.75 -14.67 5.20
CA VAL A 111 0.04 -13.47 4.89
C VAL A 111 -0.58 -12.23 5.54
N HIS A 112 -1.90 -12.06 5.46
CA HIS A 112 -2.60 -10.93 6.05
C HIS A 112 -2.52 -10.92 7.58
N LEU A 113 -2.42 -12.08 8.22
CA LEU A 113 -2.24 -12.18 9.69
C LEU A 113 -0.78 -11.98 10.09
N MET A 114 0.15 -12.66 9.42
CA MET A 114 1.57 -12.70 9.80
C MET A 114 2.31 -11.41 9.45
N VAL A 115 2.05 -10.82 8.28
CA VAL A 115 2.76 -9.59 7.86
C VAL A 115 2.53 -8.42 8.83
N PRO A 116 1.29 -8.12 9.31
CA PRO A 116 1.07 -7.11 10.34
C PRO A 116 1.81 -7.38 11.66
N VAL A 117 1.91 -8.64 12.10
CA VAL A 117 2.66 -9.00 13.31
C VAL A 117 4.15 -8.70 13.12
N LEU A 118 4.72 -9.11 11.98
CA LEU A 118 6.10 -8.80 11.64
C LEU A 118 6.34 -7.30 11.43
N LEU A 119 5.38 -6.60 10.84
CA LEU A 119 5.39 -5.14 10.70
C LEU A 119 5.45 -4.45 12.06
N PHE A 120 4.72 -4.94 13.07
CA PHE A 120 4.74 -4.36 14.41
C PHE A 120 6.12 -4.50 15.06
N ILE A 121 6.73 -5.68 14.94
CA ILE A 121 8.09 -5.94 15.43
C ILE A 121 9.12 -5.09 14.68
N ALA A 122 9.02 -5.03 13.35
CA ALA A 122 9.93 -4.25 12.52
C ALA A 122 9.76 -2.74 12.75
N LEU A 123 8.54 -2.26 13.00
CA LEU A 123 8.27 -0.87 13.37
C LEU A 123 8.90 -0.54 14.72
N TRP A 124 8.83 -1.45 15.70
CA TRP A 124 9.52 -1.28 16.98
C TRP A 124 11.04 -1.12 16.79
N ILE A 125 11.66 -2.01 16.01
CA ILE A 125 13.08 -1.93 15.66
C ILE A 125 13.41 -0.61 14.94
N HIS A 126 12.53 -0.16 14.05
CA HIS A 126 12.69 1.10 13.33
C HIS A 126 12.62 2.31 14.27
N VAL A 127 11.66 2.34 15.22
CA VAL A 127 11.48 3.44 16.17
C VAL A 127 12.62 3.52 17.19
N VAL A 128 13.11 2.39 17.71
CA VAL A 128 14.24 2.35 18.67
C VAL A 128 15.51 2.97 18.09
N ARG A 129 15.65 3.00 16.75
CA ARG A 129 16.79 3.61 16.05
C ARG A 129 16.70 5.13 15.94
N ILE A 130 15.57 5.74 16.28
CA ILE A 130 15.37 7.19 16.22
C ILE A 130 15.71 7.81 17.58
N SER A 131 16.57 8.82 17.60
CA SER A 131 16.91 9.55 18.83
C SER A 131 15.77 10.50 19.24
N LYS A 132 15.31 10.41 20.49
CA LYS A 132 14.21 11.20 21.07
C LYS A 132 12.89 11.09 20.27
N PRO A 133 12.32 9.88 20.11
CA PRO A 133 11.05 9.72 19.40
C PRO A 133 9.89 10.21 20.28
N ILE A 134 9.15 11.21 19.79
CA ILE A 134 7.88 11.61 20.39
C ILE A 134 6.80 10.73 19.75
N ILE A 135 6.42 9.66 20.44
CA ILE A 135 5.51 8.62 19.90
C ILE A 135 4.03 8.99 20.16
N ASN A 136 3.74 9.63 21.29
CA ASN A 136 2.37 9.95 21.68
C ASN A 136 1.99 11.38 21.26
N PRO A 137 0.98 11.56 20.38
CA PRO A 137 0.44 12.88 20.10
C PRO A 137 -0.29 13.44 21.32
N PRO A 138 -0.46 14.78 21.42
CA PRO A 138 -1.33 15.40 22.42
C PRO A 138 -2.73 14.77 22.41
N LYS A 139 -3.27 14.45 23.59
CA LYS A 139 -4.56 13.74 23.74
C LYS A 139 -5.70 14.39 22.94
N ILE A 140 -5.73 15.72 22.90
CA ILE A 140 -6.72 16.51 22.15
C ILE A 140 -6.72 16.14 20.66
N ILE A 141 -5.53 16.05 20.04
CA ILE A 141 -5.39 15.72 18.62
C ILE A 141 -5.82 14.26 18.38
N ALA A 142 -5.43 13.35 19.28
CA ALA A 142 -5.84 11.94 19.18
C ALA A 142 -7.37 11.80 19.23
N THR A 143 -8.04 12.48 20.16
CA THR A 143 -9.50 12.46 20.27
C THR A 143 -10.17 13.07 19.04
N ILE A 144 -9.67 14.18 18.53
CA ILE A 144 -10.18 14.80 17.29
C ILE A 144 -10.05 13.82 16.11
N ILE A 145 -8.89 13.17 15.94
CA ILE A 145 -8.68 12.20 14.86
C ILE A 145 -9.65 11.02 14.99
N VAL A 146 -9.80 10.45 16.19
CA VAL A 146 -10.72 9.32 16.44
C VAL A 146 -12.15 9.74 16.14
N PHE A 147 -12.58 10.91 16.61
CA PHE A 147 -13.90 11.47 16.32
C PHE A 147 -14.12 11.61 14.81
N ILE A 148 -13.17 12.23 14.10
CA ILE A 148 -13.23 12.40 12.64
C ILE A 148 -13.21 11.05 11.89
N ILE A 149 -12.59 9.99 12.43
CA ILE A 149 -12.66 8.64 11.84
C ILE A 149 -14.07 8.06 12.04
N ILE A 150 -14.62 8.12 13.25
CA ILE A 150 -15.96 7.60 13.57
C ILE A 150 -17.02 8.33 12.75
N THR A 151 -17.01 9.66 12.74
CA THR A 151 -17.99 10.46 11.99
C THR A 151 -17.98 10.09 10.52
N VAL A 152 -16.81 9.93 9.90
CA VAL A 152 -16.74 9.60 8.48
C VAL A 152 -17.10 8.13 8.23
N ALA A 153 -16.76 7.21 9.13
CA ALA A 153 -17.22 5.82 9.04
C ALA A 153 -18.75 5.70 9.07
N VAL A 154 -19.43 6.53 9.87
CA VAL A 154 -20.90 6.58 9.93
C VAL A 154 -21.50 7.24 8.69
N ILE A 155 -20.96 8.37 8.24
CA ILE A 155 -21.50 9.09 7.07
C ILE A 155 -21.27 8.31 5.76
N LYS A 156 -20.13 7.62 5.65
CA LYS A 156 -19.71 6.87 4.46
C LYS A 156 -19.21 5.49 4.84
N PRO A 157 -20.11 4.52 5.10
CA PRO A 157 -19.72 3.16 5.39
C PRO A 157 -19.00 2.55 4.19
N ALA A 158 -18.03 1.67 4.46
CA ALA A 158 -17.37 0.91 3.42
C ALA A 158 -18.33 -0.14 2.88
N THR A 159 -18.84 0.05 1.67
CA THR A 159 -19.67 -0.92 0.97
C THR A 159 -18.81 -1.83 0.11
N SER A 160 -19.09 -3.13 0.18
CA SER A 160 -18.54 -4.12 -0.74
C SER A 160 -19.35 -4.12 -2.05
N LEU A 161 -18.70 -4.51 -3.15
CA LEU A 161 -19.40 -4.71 -4.42
C LEU A 161 -20.10 -6.07 -4.45
N LEU A 162 -20.70 -6.39 -5.60
CA LEU A 162 -21.26 -7.73 -5.85
C LEU A 162 -20.17 -8.80 -5.66
N PRO A 163 -20.55 -10.04 -5.29
CA PRO A 163 -19.62 -11.16 -5.19
C PRO A 163 -18.85 -11.37 -6.50
N ALA A 164 -17.58 -11.78 -6.37
CA ALA A 164 -16.75 -12.17 -7.50
C ALA A 164 -17.41 -13.30 -8.32
N ASN A 165 -17.26 -13.25 -9.65
CA ASN A 165 -17.72 -14.29 -10.55
C ASN A 165 -16.65 -14.55 -11.61
N ALA A 166 -16.02 -15.73 -11.53
CA ALA A 166 -14.94 -16.14 -12.44
C ALA A 166 -15.35 -16.13 -13.92
N ASN A 167 -16.64 -16.26 -14.22
CA ASN A 167 -17.15 -16.33 -15.59
C ASN A 167 -17.46 -14.94 -16.20
N LYS A 168 -17.21 -13.84 -15.47
CA LYS A 168 -17.42 -12.48 -15.96
C LYS A 168 -16.11 -11.69 -15.94
N ILE A 169 -15.69 -11.22 -17.11
CA ILE A 169 -14.57 -10.28 -17.24
C ILE A 169 -15.11 -8.88 -16.91
N ILE A 170 -14.56 -8.26 -15.87
CA ILE A 170 -15.05 -6.97 -15.38
C ILE A 170 -14.08 -5.87 -15.81
N SER A 171 -14.54 -4.97 -16.68
CA SER A 171 -13.67 -3.96 -17.31
C SER A 171 -13.76 -2.56 -16.71
N LYS A 172 -14.74 -2.28 -15.83
CA LYS A 172 -14.89 -0.96 -15.19
C LYS A 172 -15.37 -1.09 -13.74
N ILE A 173 -14.42 -1.14 -12.82
CA ILE A 173 -14.67 -1.05 -11.37
C ILE A 173 -13.96 0.21 -10.85
N GLY A 174 -14.62 0.95 -9.96
CA GLY A 174 -13.96 2.04 -9.23
C GLY A 174 -12.85 1.48 -8.35
N ILE A 175 -11.60 1.68 -8.75
CA ILE A 175 -10.40 1.32 -7.98
C ILE A 175 -10.13 2.44 -6.97
N ASP A 176 -9.76 2.07 -5.74
CA ASP A 176 -9.21 3.04 -4.80
C ASP A 176 -7.81 3.45 -5.28
N TRP A 177 -7.73 4.47 -6.13
CA TRP A 177 -6.48 4.95 -6.72
C TRP A 177 -5.44 5.37 -5.68
N PHE A 178 -5.85 5.62 -4.44
CA PHE A 178 -4.95 6.11 -3.41
C PHE A 178 -4.12 4.97 -2.79
N TYR A 179 -4.76 3.84 -2.49
CA TYR A 179 -4.08 2.66 -1.97
C TYR A 179 -3.57 1.74 -3.10
N LEU A 180 -4.36 1.61 -4.16
CA LEU A 180 -4.08 0.75 -5.32
C LEU A 180 -3.47 1.55 -6.48
N PHE A 181 -2.61 2.52 -6.18
CA PHE A 181 -2.07 3.48 -7.16
C PHE A 181 -1.26 2.82 -8.29
N PHE A 182 -0.66 1.65 -8.06
CA PHE A 182 0.02 0.87 -9.11
C PHE A 182 -0.93 0.07 -10.02
N TYR A 183 -2.17 -0.21 -9.60
CA TYR A 183 -3.07 -1.09 -10.36
C TYR A 183 -3.57 -0.50 -11.69
N PRO A 184 -3.88 0.81 -11.80
CA PRO A 184 -4.17 1.41 -13.10
C PRO A 184 -3.04 1.21 -14.11
N MET A 185 -1.79 1.25 -13.63
CA MET A 185 -0.60 0.99 -14.46
C MET A 185 -0.51 -0.48 -14.87
N PHE A 186 -0.76 -1.43 -13.97
CA PHE A 186 -0.78 -2.86 -14.29
C PHE A 186 -1.83 -3.23 -15.35
N ASN A 187 -2.94 -2.48 -15.41
CA ASN A 187 -3.98 -2.69 -16.42
C ASN A 187 -3.67 -2.01 -17.76
N ALA A 188 -2.88 -0.94 -17.77
CA ALA A 188 -2.65 -0.12 -18.97
C ALA A 188 -1.29 -0.36 -19.65
N LEU A 189 -0.28 -0.80 -18.91
CA LEU A 189 1.09 -0.98 -19.40
C LEU A 189 1.45 -2.46 -19.54
N PRO A 190 2.41 -2.82 -20.42
CA PRO A 190 2.93 -4.17 -20.48
C PRO A 190 3.61 -4.58 -19.17
N THR A 191 3.60 -5.87 -18.85
CA THR A 191 4.07 -6.40 -17.56
C THR A 191 5.52 -6.03 -17.25
N TRP A 192 6.42 -6.11 -18.24
CA TRP A 192 7.83 -5.76 -18.05
C TRP A 192 8.02 -4.29 -17.62
N LEU A 193 7.24 -3.37 -18.19
CA LEU A 193 7.33 -1.94 -17.88
C LEU A 193 6.78 -1.66 -16.48
N SER A 194 5.71 -2.37 -16.10
CA SER A 194 5.20 -2.33 -14.73
C SER A 194 6.26 -2.74 -13.71
N TRP A 195 7.04 -3.80 -13.99
CA TRP A 195 8.17 -4.19 -13.15
C TRP A 195 9.24 -3.12 -13.07
N VAL A 196 9.64 -2.54 -14.21
CA VAL A 196 10.63 -1.46 -14.26
C VAL A 196 10.20 -0.25 -13.43
N ILE A 197 8.91 0.12 -13.47
CA ILE A 197 8.41 1.28 -12.70
C ILE A 197 8.36 0.97 -11.20
N VAL A 198 7.85 -0.21 -10.81
CA VAL A 198 7.80 -0.60 -9.39
C VAL A 198 9.21 -0.72 -8.80
N THR A 199 10.10 -1.45 -9.48
CA THR A 199 11.48 -1.64 -9.02
C THR A 199 12.28 -0.35 -9.11
N GLY A 200 12.14 0.41 -10.19
CA GLY A 200 12.80 1.70 -10.39
C GLY A 200 12.37 2.74 -9.36
N SER A 201 11.08 2.85 -9.04
CA SER A 201 10.60 3.76 -7.99
C SER A 201 11.10 3.35 -6.60
N THR A 202 11.12 2.05 -6.30
CA THR A 202 11.64 1.51 -5.04
C THR A 202 13.15 1.76 -4.91
N LEU A 203 13.91 1.51 -5.97
CA LEU A 203 15.35 1.77 -6.04
C LEU A 203 15.66 3.26 -5.94
N PHE A 204 14.88 4.10 -6.62
CA PHE A 204 15.02 5.56 -6.54
C PHE A 204 14.81 6.06 -5.11
N LEU A 205 13.72 5.65 -4.45
CA LEU A 205 13.48 5.99 -3.05
C LEU A 205 14.59 5.47 -2.14
N THR A 206 15.05 4.25 -2.39
CA THR A 206 16.14 3.65 -1.62
C THR A 206 17.41 4.46 -1.79
N ILE A 207 17.82 4.81 -3.02
CA ILE A 207 19.08 5.50 -3.32
C ILE A 207 19.01 7.01 -3.00
N ALA A 208 17.82 7.61 -2.87
CA ALA A 208 17.63 9.04 -2.62
C ALA A 208 18.54 9.67 -1.53
N PRO A 209 18.76 9.04 -0.36
CA PRO A 209 19.68 9.55 0.67
C PRO A 209 21.13 9.71 0.19
N TRP A 210 21.57 8.86 -0.73
CA TRP A 210 22.92 8.86 -1.29
C TRP A 210 23.04 9.74 -2.53
N LEU A 211 21.94 9.99 -3.24
CA LEU A 211 21.90 10.89 -4.40
C LEU A 211 21.91 12.38 -3.99
N ALA A 212 21.45 12.72 -2.78
CA ALA A 212 21.57 14.06 -2.19
C ALA A 212 23.03 14.48 -1.88
N TRP A 213 24.02 13.75 -2.39
CA TRP A 213 25.44 14.03 -2.30
C TRP A 213 25.83 15.17 -3.25
N ARG A 214 25.72 16.43 -2.76
CA ARG A 214 26.57 17.63 -3.05
C ARG A 214 25.84 18.98 -2.99
N MET A 215 24.84 19.19 -2.13
CA MET A 215 24.40 20.57 -1.82
C MET A 215 24.71 20.94 -0.36
N GLY A 216 25.74 21.77 -0.18
CA GLY A 216 25.94 22.65 0.97
C GLY A 216 26.45 22.04 2.28
N LYS A 217 27.77 22.15 2.51
CA LYS A 217 28.27 22.49 3.86
C LYS A 217 27.72 23.88 4.20
N GLY A 218 26.93 24.03 5.27
CA GLY A 218 26.47 25.38 5.63
C GLY A 218 25.37 25.49 6.67
N TRP A 219 25.50 24.85 7.84
CA TRP A 219 25.04 25.48 9.08
C TRP A 219 25.72 24.84 10.29
N ARG A 220 26.90 25.34 10.63
CA ARG A 220 27.37 25.35 12.01
C ARG A 220 26.68 26.56 12.67
N ILE A 221 25.52 26.36 13.27
CA ILE A 221 25.07 27.30 14.30
C ILE A 221 25.73 26.83 15.60
N ILE A 222 26.76 27.57 15.95
CA ILE A 222 27.38 27.59 17.27
C ILE A 222 26.30 28.07 18.25
N TYR A 223 25.96 27.26 19.24
CA TYR A 223 25.36 27.77 20.47
C TYR A 223 26.44 27.70 21.55
N ILE A 224 26.90 28.89 21.95
CA ILE A 224 27.49 29.17 23.26
C ILE A 224 26.35 29.14 24.28
#